data_AF-A0A836RN55-F1
#
_entry.id   AF-A0A836RN55-F1
#
_cell.length_a   1.000
_cell.length_b   1.000
_cell.length_c   1.000
_cell.angle_alpha   90.00
_cell.angle_beta   90.00
_cell.angle_gamma   90.00
#
_symmetry.space_group_name_H-M   'P 1'
#
loop_
_entity.id
_entity.type
_entity.pdbx_description
1 polymer ?
#
loop_
_entity_poly.entity_id
_entity_poly.type
_entity_poly.pdbx_seq_one_letter_code
_entity_poly.pdbx_strand_id
1 'polypeptide(L)' 'PYIFQYALNRLKTYPEKAAFVGDNPFFDVLGARRSGLYSIFIGDHNQYPADIPEADLVITDLASLIDRV' A
#
# COMPACT_ATOMS: atom_id res chain seq x y z
N PRO A 1 7.26 -2.51 9.39
CA PRO A 1 6.86 -3.68 10.21
C PRO A 1 7.49 -4.99 9.71
N TYR A 2 7.63 -6.03 10.55
CA TYR A 2 8.44 -7.22 10.20
C TYR A 2 7.96 -7.96 8.95
N ILE A 3 6.64 -8.11 8.75
CA ILE A 3 6.09 -8.80 7.59
C ILE A 3 6.46 -8.13 6.25
N PHE A 4 6.47 -6.79 6.19
CA PHE A 4 6.86 -6.03 5.00
C PHE A 4 8.36 -6.17 4.72
N GLN A 5 9.20 -6.09 5.76
CA GLN A 5 10.64 -6.30 5.61
C GLN A 5 10.96 -7.74 5.14
N TYR A 6 10.24 -8.72 5.68
CA TYR A 6 10.36 -10.11 5.26
C TYR A 6 10.00 -10.28 3.78
N ALA A 7 8.88 -9.69 3.33
CA ALA A 7 8.48 -9.72 1.93
C ALA A 7 9.50 -9.04 1.01
N LEU A 8 9.99 -7.84 1.38
CA LEU A 8 11.04 -7.13 0.65
C LEU A 8 12.32 -7.95 0.52
N ASN A 9 12.76 -8.60 1.61
CA ASN A 9 13.93 -9.47 1.59
C ASN A 9 13.76 -10.66 0.66
N ARG A 10 12.56 -11.26 0.60
CA ARG A 10 12.25 -12.36 -0.33
C ARG A 10 12.22 -11.90 -1.79
N LEU A 11 11.70 -10.70 -2.03
CA LEU A 11 11.69 -10.07 -3.35
C LEU A 11 13.06 -9.53 -3.77
N LYS A 12 14.03 -9.48 -2.84
CA LYS A 12 15.37 -8.89 -3.05
C LYS A 12 15.29 -7.49 -3.64
N THR A 13 14.36 -6.69 -3.12
CA THR A 13 14.13 -5.30 -3.56
C THR A 13 14.18 -4.34 -2.38
N TYR A 14 14.30 -3.06 -2.70
CA TYR A 14 14.27 -1.97 -1.74
C TYR A 14 12.85 -1.40 -1.63
N PRO A 15 12.46 -0.86 -0.48
CA PRO A 15 11.12 -0.31 -0.29
C PRO A 15 10.79 0.80 -1.30
N GLU A 16 11.78 1.63 -1.68
CA GLU A 16 11.58 2.69 -2.69
C GLU A 16 11.26 2.16 -4.11
N LYS A 17 11.46 0.87 -4.35
CA LYS A 17 11.20 0.19 -5.63
C LYS A 17 10.02 -0.77 -5.56
N ALA A 18 9.21 -0.71 -4.52
CA ALA A 18 8.09 -1.59 -4.32
C ALA A 18 6.85 -0.82 -3.86
N ALA A 19 5.70 -1.28 -4.35
CA ALA A 19 4.40 -0.85 -3.87
C ALA A 19 3.71 -1.98 -3.11
N PHE A 20 2.87 -1.62 -2.15
CA PHE A 20 1.98 -2.55 -1.47
C PHE A 20 0.52 -2.17 -1.78
N VAL A 21 -0.24 -3.14 -2.29
CA VAL A 21 -1.66 -2.97 -2.63
C VAL A 21 -2.50 -3.73 -1.61
N GLY A 22 -3.45 -3.07 -0.95
CA GLY A 22 -4.32 -3.70 0.04
C GLY A 22 -5.57 -2.88 0.39
N ASP A 23 -6.54 -3.53 1.02
CA ASP A 23 -7.90 -3.03 1.29
C ASP A 23 -8.10 -2.59 2.75
N ASN A 24 -7.07 -2.70 3.59
CA ASN A 24 -7.14 -2.27 4.99
C ASN A 24 -6.29 -1.01 5.24
N PRO A 25 -6.89 0.15 5.56
CA PRO A 25 -6.16 1.38 5.83
C PRO A 25 -5.10 1.25 6.95
N PHE A 26 -5.40 0.49 8.00
CA PHE A 26 -4.49 0.36 9.14
C PHE A 26 -3.35 -0.65 8.88
N PHE A 27 -3.68 -1.83 8.35
CA PHE A 27 -2.66 -2.87 8.14
C PHE A 27 -1.86 -2.65 6.87
N ASP A 28 -2.52 -2.29 5.77
CA ASP A 28 -1.90 -2.24 4.45
C ASP A 28 -1.31 -0.87 4.18
N VAL A 29 -2.10 0.19 4.34
CA VAL A 29 -1.62 1.55 4.03
C VAL A 29 -0.65 2.03 5.09
N LEU A 30 -1.08 2.14 6.36
CA LEU A 30 -0.21 2.60 7.43
C LEU A 30 0.99 1.66 7.63
N GLY A 31 0.80 0.35 7.47
CA GLY A 31 1.88 -0.63 7.54
C GLY A 31 2.93 -0.48 6.42
N ALA A 32 2.48 -0.29 5.17
CA ALA A 32 3.35 -0.05 4.02
C ALA A 32 4.10 1.27 4.15
N ARG A 33 3.41 2.36 4.46
CA ARG A 33 4.03 3.70 4.65
C ARG A 33 5.11 3.67 5.72
N ARG A 34 4.84 3.04 6.87
CA ARG A 34 5.83 2.86 7.95
C ARG A 34 7.04 2.00 7.56
N SER A 35 6.93 1.25 6.47
CA SER A 35 8.01 0.42 5.93
C SER A 35 8.71 1.09 4.73
N GLY A 36 8.35 2.32 4.37
CA GLY A 36 8.92 3.07 3.25
C GLY A 36 8.40 2.64 1.87
N LEU A 37 7.38 1.79 1.82
CA LEU A 37 6.77 1.32 0.58
C LEU A 37 5.80 2.36 0.02
N TYR A 38 5.63 2.37 -1.30
CA TYR A 38 4.54 3.09 -1.95
C TYR A 38 3.22 2.38 -1.64
N SER A 39 2.28 3.08 -1.01
CA SER A 39 1.03 2.50 -0.51
C SER A 39 -0.12 2.71 -1.49
N ILE A 40 -0.81 1.63 -1.85
CA ILE A 40 -1.96 1.65 -2.75
C ILE A 40 -3.16 1.06 -2.00
N PHE A 41 -4.18 1.89 -1.80
CA PHE A 41 -5.44 1.46 -1.22
C PHE A 41 -6.40 1.01 -2.32
N ILE A 42 -6.94 -0.20 -2.21
CA ILE A 42 -8.01 -0.70 -3.06
C ILE A 42 -9.33 -0.71 -2.28
N GLY A 43 -10.25 0.19 -2.63
CA GLY A 43 -11.52 0.33 -1.93
C GLY A 43 -12.20 1.67 -2.11
N ASP A 44 -13.28 1.89 -1.36
CA ASP A 44 -14.01 3.15 -1.35
C ASP A 44 -13.32 4.17 -0.43
N HIS A 45 -12.83 5.26 -1.01
CA HIS A 45 -12.20 6.35 -0.25
C HIS A 45 -13.14 6.96 0.81
N ASN A 46 -14.46 6.91 0.62
CA ASN A 46 -15.41 7.41 1.61
C ASN A 46 -15.42 6.61 2.92
N GLN A 47 -14.87 5.38 2.90
CA GLN A 47 -14.74 4.52 4.07
C GLN A 47 -13.35 4.64 4.72
N TYR A 48 -12.49 5.53 4.22
CA TYR A 48 -11.15 5.71 4.73
C TYR A 48 -11.15 6.46 6.08
N PRO A 49 -10.51 5.93 7.15
CA PRO A 49 -10.48 6.59 8.44
C PRO A 49 -9.71 7.91 8.41
N ALA A 50 -10.26 8.96 9.02
CA ALA A 50 -9.68 10.30 9.01
C ALA A 50 -8.35 10.42 9.79
N ASP A 51 -8.06 9.49 10.69
CA ASP A 51 -6.86 9.44 11.53
C ASP A 51 -5.71 8.63 10.91
N ILE A 52 -5.94 8.02 9.74
CA ILE A 52 -4.92 7.27 9.02
C ILE A 52 -4.36 8.14 7.89
N PRO A 53 -3.02 8.23 7.73
CA PRO A 53 -2.44 8.93 6.59
C PRO A 53 -2.92 8.33 5.28
N GLU A 54 -3.29 9.19 4.32
CA GLU A 54 -3.76 8.74 3.02
C GLU A 54 -2.73 7.82 2.31
N ALA A 55 -3.26 6.90 1.51
CA ALA A 55 -2.45 6.11 0.59
C ALA A 55 -1.84 7.01 -0.48
N ASP A 56 -0.72 6.58 -1.07
CA ASP A 56 -0.09 7.32 -2.17
C ASP A 56 -0.90 7.21 -3.46
N LEU A 57 -1.70 6.14 -3.60
CA LEU A 57 -2.69 5.96 -4.65
C LEU A 57 -3.93 5.27 -4.09
N VAL A 58 -5.12 5.68 -4.57
CA VAL A 58 -6.39 5.01 -4.30
C VAL A 58 -6.98 4.50 -5.61
N ILE A 59 -7.39 3.24 -5.61
CA ILE A 59 -8.03 2.56 -6.73
C ILE A 59 -9.30 1.85 -6.26
N THR A 60 -10.26 1.63 -7.16
CA THR A 60 -11.50 0.92 -6.84
C THR A 60 -11.38 -0.59 -7.04
N ASP A 61 -10.49 -0.99 -7.94
CA ASP A 61 -10.25 -2.38 -8.32
C ASP A 61 -8.81 -2.56 -8.80
N LEU A 62 -8.29 -3.79 -8.75
CA LEU A 62 -6.90 -4.07 -9.09
C LEU A 62 -6.60 -3.92 -10.58
N ALA A 63 -7.61 -4.12 -11.46
CA ALA A 63 -7.40 -4.03 -12.90
C ALA A 63 -7.08 -2.59 -13.32
N SER A 64 -7.69 -1.60 -12.67
CA SER A 64 -7.42 -0.18 -12.90
C SER A 64 -5.95 0.24 -12.65
N LEU A 65 -5.16 -0.58 -11.96
CA LEU A 65 -3.74 -0.32 -11.75
C LEU A 65 -2.93 -0.42 -13.06
N ILE A 66 -3.36 -1.23 -14.02
CA ILE A 66 -2.66 -1.43 -15.30
C ILE A 66 -2.54 -0.11 -16.07
N ASP A 67 -3.55 0.75 -15.99
CA ASP A 67 -3.57 2.05 -16.68
C ASP A 67 -2.77 3.15 -15.94
N ARG A 68 -2.13 2.80 -14.82
CA ARG A 68 -1.42 3.74 -13.92
C ARG A 68 0.08 3.46 -13.80
N VAL A 69 0.60 2.44 -14.51
CA VAL A 69 1.99 1.97 -14.43
C VAL A 69 2.69 1.95 -15.79
#